data_AF-A0A2G9M2W8-F1
#
_entry.id   AF-A0A2G9M2W8-F1
#
_cell.length_a   1.000
_cell.length_b   1.000
_cell.length_c   1.000
_cell.angle_alpha   90.00
_cell.angle_beta   90.00
_cell.angle_gamma   90.00
#
_symmetry.space_group_name_H-M   'P 1'
#
loop_
_entity.id
_entity.type
_entity.pdbx_description
1 polymer ?
#
loop_
_entity_poly.entity_id
_entity_poly.type
_entity_poly.pdbx_seq_one_letter_code
_entity_poly.pdbx_strand_id
1 'polypeptide(L)'
;MRTAKKRNRKTSSSDRNFKRYFETSETVTRNLPASARGKRAVSECAQEHAFAFSAAVLDKKFLSTVKKYALLSKKDKIAVACSGGKDSSVALYLTAKYFPNVTAIAIDEGIPGYREETLEYARKFCREHKIKLEEYSFRKEFGMGLPEIIRRTGGNPCTTCGVLRRWLLNKNLSGYDKVVTGHSMDDEAEAVLMNLIKANLEEQAKLGPVSGARRHEGFTPRVKPLYLLREEEIIRYA
;
A
#
# COMPACT_ATOMS: atom_id res chain seq x y z
N MET A 1 -21.99 51.20 2.70
CA MET A 1 -22.30 50.43 1.47
C MET A 1 -21.01 49.94 0.83
N ARG A 2 -20.70 48.65 0.90
CA ARG A 2 -19.62 48.00 0.12
C ARG A 2 -20.21 46.79 -0.58
N THR A 3 -20.07 46.77 -1.91
CA THR A 3 -20.72 45.88 -2.87
C THR A 3 -20.10 44.48 -2.88
N ALA A 4 -20.96 43.45 -2.87
CA ALA A 4 -20.57 42.04 -2.96
C ALA A 4 -20.25 41.66 -4.42
N LYS A 5 -18.98 41.30 -4.68
CA LYS A 5 -18.51 40.79 -5.97
C LYS A 5 -18.82 39.29 -6.07
N LYS A 6 -19.82 38.90 -6.88
CA LYS A 6 -20.15 37.49 -7.20
C LYS A 6 -18.91 36.79 -7.80
N ARG A 7 -18.34 35.83 -7.08
CA ARG A 7 -17.32 34.91 -7.61
C ARG A 7 -18.00 33.83 -8.44
N ASN A 8 -17.76 33.87 -9.74
CA ASN A 8 -18.20 32.88 -10.71
C ASN A 8 -17.40 31.57 -10.51
N ARG A 9 -18.03 30.51 -10.00
CA ARG A 9 -17.40 29.18 -9.83
C ARG A 9 -17.23 28.53 -11.20
N LYS A 10 -16.01 28.58 -11.76
CA LYS A 10 -15.62 27.73 -12.89
C LYS A 10 -15.76 26.27 -12.48
N THR A 11 -16.55 25.50 -13.21
CA THR A 11 -16.70 24.04 -13.03
C THR A 11 -15.35 23.35 -13.16
N SER A 12 -15.05 22.50 -12.20
CA SER A 12 -13.76 21.82 -12.07
C SER A 12 -13.57 20.82 -13.23
N SER A 13 -12.32 20.52 -13.62
CA SER A 13 -12.03 19.52 -14.65
C SER A 13 -12.54 18.11 -14.28
N SER A 14 -12.74 17.85 -12.99
CA SER A 14 -13.42 16.65 -12.47
C SER A 14 -14.89 16.55 -12.87
N ASP A 15 -15.64 17.66 -12.89
CA ASP A 15 -17.07 17.65 -13.25
C ASP A 15 -17.29 17.39 -14.74
N ARG A 16 -16.34 17.84 -15.57
CA ARG A 16 -16.36 17.58 -17.03
C ARG A 16 -16.05 16.12 -17.36
N ASN A 17 -15.12 15.51 -16.64
CA ASN A 17 -14.86 14.07 -16.78
C ASN A 17 -16.04 13.24 -16.27
N PHE A 18 -16.70 13.67 -15.19
CA PHE A 18 -17.90 13.01 -14.66
C PHE A 18 -19.05 12.95 -15.68
N LYS A 19 -19.37 14.07 -16.36
CA LYS A 19 -20.41 14.09 -17.41
C LYS A 19 -20.05 13.21 -18.61
N ARG A 20 -18.80 13.27 -19.06
CA ARG A 20 -18.34 12.51 -20.23
C ARG A 20 -18.39 10.99 -19.98
N TYR A 21 -18.08 10.55 -18.75
CA TYR A 21 -18.19 9.14 -18.36
C TYR A 21 -19.64 8.65 -18.29
N PHE A 22 -20.56 9.47 -17.79
CA PHE A 22 -21.99 9.15 -17.78
C PHE A 22 -22.55 9.02 -19.21
N GLU A 23 -22.21 9.96 -20.09
CA GLU A 23 -22.60 9.92 -21.51
C GLU A 23 -22.07 8.65 -22.22
N THR A 24 -20.84 8.21 -21.89
CA THR A 24 -20.29 6.95 -22.42
C THR A 24 -20.98 5.71 -21.84
N SER A 25 -21.44 5.75 -20.58
CA SER A 25 -22.13 4.62 -19.96
C SER A 25 -23.55 4.41 -20.50
N GLU A 26 -24.26 5.50 -20.81
CA GLU A 26 -25.58 5.45 -21.45
C GLU A 26 -25.51 4.99 -22.91
N THR A 27 -24.41 5.29 -23.62
CA THR A 27 -24.21 4.84 -25.00
C THR A 27 -23.79 3.37 -25.08
N VAL A 28 -23.00 2.87 -24.13
CA VAL A 28 -22.63 1.44 -24.06
C VAL A 28 -23.85 0.57 -23.73
N THR A 29 -24.73 1.00 -22.82
CA THR A 29 -25.96 0.26 -22.48
C THR A 29 -26.98 0.22 -23.63
N ARG A 30 -27.02 1.26 -24.48
CA ARG A 30 -27.89 1.30 -25.68
C ARG A 30 -27.43 0.38 -26.81
N ASN A 31 -26.13 0.08 -26.92
CA ASN A 31 -25.55 -0.70 -28.01
C ASN A 31 -25.44 -2.21 -27.72
N LEU A 32 -25.98 -2.70 -26.60
CA LEU A 32 -26.01 -4.13 -26.31
C LEU A 32 -27.11 -4.85 -27.10
N PRO A 33 -26.81 -6.03 -27.70
CA PRO A 33 -27.81 -6.83 -28.39
C PRO A 33 -28.97 -7.17 -27.44
N ALA A 34 -30.20 -7.16 -27.96
CA ALA A 34 -31.43 -7.31 -27.17
C ALA A 34 -31.48 -8.59 -26.33
N SER A 35 -30.72 -9.63 -26.71
CA SER A 35 -30.57 -10.91 -26.00
C SER A 35 -29.79 -10.82 -24.69
N ALA A 36 -29.03 -9.75 -24.43
CA ALA A 36 -28.25 -9.55 -23.21
C ALA A 36 -29.02 -8.81 -22.10
N ARG A 37 -30.31 -8.48 -22.30
CA ARG A 37 -31.16 -7.78 -21.31
C ARG A 37 -31.72 -8.74 -20.25
N GLY A 38 -30.83 -9.50 -19.59
CA GLY A 38 -31.16 -10.23 -18.37
C GLY A 38 -30.84 -9.36 -17.15
N LYS A 39 -31.71 -9.34 -16.12
CA LYS A 39 -31.45 -8.63 -14.86
C LYS A 39 -30.10 -8.99 -14.21
N ARG A 40 -29.59 -10.21 -14.44
CA ARG A 40 -28.25 -10.67 -14.02
C ARG A 40 -27.08 -10.00 -14.77
N ALA A 41 -27.18 -9.86 -16.09
CA ALA A 41 -26.11 -9.25 -16.89
C ALA A 41 -25.98 -7.74 -16.62
N VAL A 42 -27.09 -7.06 -16.31
CA VAL A 42 -27.09 -5.64 -15.94
C VAL A 42 -26.47 -5.43 -14.55
N SER A 43 -26.70 -6.33 -13.58
CA SER A 43 -26.05 -6.23 -12.27
C SER A 43 -24.55 -6.52 -12.33
N GLU A 44 -24.13 -7.48 -13.15
CA GLU A 44 -22.72 -7.84 -13.34
C GLU A 44 -21.94 -6.72 -14.04
N CYS A 45 -22.50 -6.17 -15.12
CA CYS A 45 -21.95 -4.98 -15.79
C CYS A 45 -21.89 -3.74 -14.87
N ALA A 46 -22.93 -3.51 -14.06
CA ALA A 46 -22.91 -2.42 -13.08
C ALA A 46 -21.82 -2.61 -12.01
N GLN A 47 -21.59 -3.86 -11.57
CA GLN A 47 -20.53 -4.19 -10.61
C GLN A 47 -19.14 -4.02 -11.21
N GLU A 48 -18.91 -4.45 -12.46
CA GLU A 48 -17.65 -4.25 -13.18
C GLU A 48 -17.33 -2.75 -13.36
N HIS A 49 -18.34 -1.96 -13.74
CA HIS A 49 -18.19 -0.51 -13.91
C HIS A 49 -17.92 0.20 -12.57
N ALA A 50 -18.61 -0.21 -11.49
CA ALA A 50 -18.38 0.32 -10.16
C ALA A 50 -16.97 -0.04 -9.63
N PHE A 51 -16.51 -1.26 -9.89
CA PHE A 51 -15.16 -1.71 -9.54
C PHE A 51 -14.09 -0.93 -10.33
N ALA A 52 -14.23 -0.81 -11.66
CA ALA A 52 -13.31 -0.05 -12.49
C ALA A 52 -13.24 1.42 -12.09
N PHE A 53 -14.38 2.02 -11.72
CA PHE A 53 -14.42 3.37 -11.18
C PHE A 53 -13.70 3.48 -9.82
N SER A 54 -13.96 2.54 -8.90
CA SER A 54 -13.30 2.48 -7.59
C SER A 54 -11.78 2.33 -7.74
N ALA A 55 -11.33 1.45 -8.63
CA ALA A 55 -9.92 1.24 -8.93
C ALA A 55 -9.25 2.51 -9.48
N ALA A 56 -9.88 3.20 -10.43
CA ALA A 56 -9.36 4.44 -10.98
C ALA A 56 -9.27 5.57 -9.92
N VAL A 57 -10.22 5.63 -8.99
CA VAL A 57 -10.20 6.57 -7.87
C VAL A 57 -9.05 6.27 -6.92
N LEU A 58 -8.83 4.99 -6.58
CA LEU A 58 -7.73 4.58 -5.71
C LEU A 58 -6.36 4.85 -6.34
N ASP A 59 -6.19 4.48 -7.61
CA ASP A 59 -4.98 4.77 -8.40
C ASP A 59 -4.63 6.27 -8.36
N LYS A 60 -5.65 7.13 -8.56
CA LYS A 60 -5.48 8.59 -8.49
C LYS A 60 -5.09 9.06 -7.10
N LYS A 61 -5.69 8.50 -6.04
CA LYS A 61 -5.34 8.83 -4.64
C LYS A 61 -3.92 8.38 -4.30
N PHE A 62 -3.50 7.20 -4.72
CA PHE A 62 -2.14 6.70 -4.59
C PHE A 62 -1.14 7.66 -5.25
N LEU A 63 -1.33 7.97 -6.53
CA LEU A 63 -0.44 8.88 -7.27
C LEU A 63 -0.46 10.31 -6.69
N SER A 64 -1.62 10.78 -6.23
CA SER A 64 -1.75 12.07 -5.56
C SER A 64 -0.96 12.10 -4.25
N THR A 65 -0.98 11.03 -3.46
CA THR A 65 -0.22 10.91 -2.21
C THR A 65 1.28 10.90 -2.49
N VAL A 66 1.72 10.09 -3.45
CA VAL A 66 3.11 10.04 -3.90
C VAL A 66 3.61 11.42 -4.34
N LYS A 67 2.80 12.15 -5.14
CA LYS A 67 3.14 13.50 -5.60
C LYS A 67 3.14 14.52 -4.46
N LYS A 68 2.12 14.51 -3.60
CA LYS A 68 1.95 15.48 -2.51
C LYS A 68 3.13 15.47 -1.54
N TYR A 69 3.67 14.28 -1.25
CA TYR A 69 4.76 14.12 -0.28
C TYR A 69 6.11 13.76 -0.93
N ALA A 70 6.21 13.83 -2.27
CA ALA A 70 7.42 13.48 -3.03
C ALA A 70 8.02 12.13 -2.61
N LEU A 71 7.18 11.09 -2.51
CA LEU A 71 7.56 9.80 -1.93
C LEU A 71 8.44 8.95 -2.84
N LEU A 72 8.14 8.95 -4.14
CA LEU A 72 8.75 8.07 -5.14
C LEU A 72 8.97 8.84 -6.45
N SER A 73 10.03 8.47 -7.17
CA SER A 73 10.39 8.94 -8.50
C SER A 73 10.57 7.77 -9.45
N LYS A 74 10.38 8.00 -10.76
CA LYS A 74 10.59 7.00 -11.81
C LYS A 74 12.03 6.48 -11.90
N LYS A 75 12.99 7.23 -11.35
CA LYS A 75 14.41 6.88 -11.31
C LYS A 75 14.80 6.04 -10.09
N ASP A 76 13.96 6.04 -9.05
CA ASP A 76 14.27 5.36 -7.79
C ASP A 76 14.31 3.85 -8.01
N LYS A 77 15.28 3.18 -7.39
CA LYS A 77 15.25 1.73 -7.16
C LYS A 77 14.47 1.47 -5.88
N ILE A 78 13.31 0.84 -6.02
CA ILE A 78 12.30 0.74 -4.97
C ILE A 78 12.21 -0.69 -4.46
N ALA A 79 12.40 -0.85 -3.15
CA ALA A 79 12.01 -2.07 -2.46
C ALA A 79 10.59 -1.92 -1.91
N VAL A 80 9.77 -2.97 -1.94
CA VAL A 80 8.47 -3.00 -1.26
C VAL A 80 8.51 -4.10 -0.23
N ALA A 81 8.28 -3.76 1.04
CA ALA A 81 8.19 -4.75 2.11
C ALA A 81 6.86 -5.53 1.98
N CYS A 82 6.94 -6.78 1.55
CA CYS A 82 5.79 -7.64 1.28
C CYS A 82 5.59 -8.62 2.43
N SER A 83 4.50 -8.45 3.18
CA SER A 83 4.09 -9.40 4.22
C SER A 83 3.25 -10.54 3.66
N GLY A 84 2.75 -10.44 2.42
CA GLY A 84 1.75 -11.36 1.86
C GLY A 84 0.31 -11.02 2.26
N GLY A 85 0.10 -9.97 3.06
CA GLY A 85 -1.22 -9.44 3.38
C GLY A 85 -1.71 -8.42 2.36
N LYS A 86 -3.03 -8.18 2.37
CA LYS A 86 -3.76 -7.30 1.43
C LYS A 86 -3.07 -5.95 1.19
N ASP A 87 -2.69 -5.25 2.27
CA ASP A 87 -2.20 -3.87 2.15
C ASP A 87 -0.80 -3.84 1.52
N SER A 88 0.05 -4.81 1.87
CA SER A 88 1.37 -4.95 1.25
C SER A 88 1.30 -5.37 -0.21
N SER A 89 0.33 -6.21 -0.57
CA SER A 89 0.08 -6.65 -1.95
C SER A 89 -0.46 -5.51 -2.81
N VAL A 90 -1.41 -4.72 -2.30
CA VAL A 90 -1.93 -3.52 -3.00
C VAL A 90 -0.83 -2.47 -3.15
N ALA A 91 -0.03 -2.22 -2.10
CA ALA A 91 1.12 -1.33 -2.20
C ALA A 91 2.13 -1.80 -3.25
N LEU A 92 2.41 -3.11 -3.30
CA LEU A 92 3.30 -3.71 -4.29
C LEU A 92 2.74 -3.56 -5.70
N TYR A 93 1.47 -3.90 -5.90
CA TYR A 93 0.79 -3.79 -7.20
C TYR A 93 0.87 -2.37 -7.75
N LEU A 94 0.41 -1.39 -6.98
CA LEU A 94 0.35 0.00 -7.40
C LEU A 94 1.75 0.55 -7.66
N THR A 95 2.73 0.19 -6.82
CA THR A 95 4.11 0.61 -7.02
C THR A 95 4.67 0.03 -8.31
N ALA A 96 4.51 -1.28 -8.56
CA ALA A 96 4.97 -1.92 -9.79
C ALA A 96 4.23 -1.44 -11.05
N LYS A 97 2.94 -1.12 -10.94
CA LYS A 97 2.13 -0.55 -12.02
C LYS A 97 2.64 0.81 -12.48
N TYR A 98 3.13 1.63 -11.55
CA TYR A 98 3.51 3.02 -11.82
C TYR A 98 5.00 3.31 -11.76
N PHE A 99 5.86 2.38 -11.35
CA PHE A 99 7.30 2.58 -11.25
C PHE A 99 8.06 1.36 -11.80
N PRO A 100 9.12 1.56 -12.61
CA PRO A 100 9.74 0.47 -13.34
C PRO A 100 10.70 -0.39 -12.51
N ASN A 101 11.40 0.18 -11.52
CA ASN A 101 12.49 -0.48 -10.80
C ASN A 101 12.03 -0.98 -9.42
N VAL A 102 11.13 -1.95 -9.41
CA VAL A 102 10.48 -2.45 -8.18
C VAL A 102 10.92 -3.87 -7.86
N THR A 103 11.28 -4.11 -6.61
CA THR A 103 11.54 -5.46 -6.07
C THR A 103 10.77 -5.66 -4.78
N ALA A 104 10.04 -6.77 -4.67
CA ALA A 104 9.39 -7.17 -3.44
C ALA A 104 10.41 -7.83 -2.51
N ILE A 105 10.38 -7.48 -1.23
CA ILE A 105 11.20 -8.11 -0.19
C ILE A 105 10.28 -8.72 0.85
N ALA A 106 10.39 -10.03 1.06
CA ALA A 106 9.65 -10.75 2.08
C ALA A 106 10.61 -11.33 3.13
N ILE A 107 10.22 -11.25 4.40
CA ILE A 107 10.96 -11.82 5.52
C ILE A 107 10.23 -13.03 6.06
N ASP A 108 10.88 -14.18 6.12
CA ASP A 108 10.41 -15.40 6.76
C ASP A 108 10.89 -15.46 8.21
N GLU A 109 9.98 -15.28 9.15
CA GLU A 109 10.29 -15.34 10.58
C GLU A 109 10.40 -16.78 11.11
N GLY A 110 10.08 -17.78 10.28
CA GLY A 110 10.07 -19.18 10.68
C GLY A 110 8.96 -19.50 11.69
N ILE A 111 7.77 -18.92 11.50
CA ILE A 111 6.56 -19.23 12.28
C ILE A 111 5.81 -20.38 11.57
N PRO A 112 5.85 -21.61 12.11
CA PRO A 112 5.27 -22.77 11.44
C PRO A 112 3.76 -22.65 11.24
N GLY A 113 3.28 -23.01 10.05
CA GLY A 113 1.87 -23.08 9.70
C GLY A 113 1.21 -21.74 9.38
N TYR A 114 1.91 -20.61 9.55
CA TYR A 114 1.40 -19.28 9.23
C TYR A 114 2.24 -18.60 8.15
N ARG A 115 3.57 -18.63 8.32
CA ARG A 115 4.44 -17.87 7.43
C ARG A 115 4.60 -18.54 6.06
N GLU A 116 4.52 -19.87 6.00
CA GLU A 116 4.61 -20.60 4.73
C GLU A 116 3.47 -20.22 3.77
N GLU A 117 2.24 -20.13 4.28
CA GLU A 117 1.06 -19.78 3.47
C GLU A 117 1.16 -18.34 2.92
N THR A 118 1.48 -17.38 3.80
CA THR A 118 1.59 -15.97 3.39
C THR A 118 2.74 -15.71 2.42
N LEU A 119 3.84 -16.45 2.53
CA LEU A 119 4.93 -16.41 1.55
C LEU A 119 4.53 -17.01 0.21
N GLU A 120 3.75 -18.09 0.21
CA GLU A 120 3.27 -18.69 -1.03
C GLU A 120 2.33 -17.72 -1.78
N TYR A 121 1.46 -17.00 -1.07
CA TYR A 121 0.68 -15.93 -1.66
C TYR A 121 1.56 -14.83 -2.26
N ALA A 122 2.61 -14.40 -1.55
CA ALA A 122 3.55 -13.40 -2.08
C ALA A 122 4.30 -13.90 -3.33
N ARG A 123 4.76 -15.15 -3.35
CA ARG A 123 5.40 -15.78 -4.52
C ARG A 123 4.46 -15.85 -5.71
N LYS A 124 3.24 -16.33 -5.50
CA LYS A 124 2.21 -16.40 -6.54
C LYS A 124 1.92 -15.03 -7.13
N PHE A 125 1.66 -14.04 -6.25
CA PHE A 125 1.39 -12.67 -6.65
C PHE A 125 2.55 -12.07 -7.46
N CYS A 126 3.79 -12.20 -6.99
CA CYS A 126 4.95 -11.70 -7.70
C CYS A 126 5.16 -12.37 -9.06
N ARG A 127 4.92 -13.70 -9.15
CA ARG A 127 4.99 -14.46 -10.40
C ARG A 127 3.95 -13.99 -11.42
N GLU A 128 2.71 -13.80 -11.00
CA GLU A 128 1.60 -13.35 -11.85
C GLU A 128 1.85 -11.94 -12.40
N HIS A 129 2.41 -11.05 -11.58
CA HIS A 129 2.70 -9.67 -11.97
C HIS A 129 4.11 -9.43 -12.51
N LYS A 130 4.92 -10.48 -12.69
CA LYS A 130 6.31 -10.42 -13.17
C LYS A 130 7.20 -9.48 -12.34
N ILE A 131 7.00 -9.50 -11.03
CA ILE A 131 7.75 -8.71 -10.06
C ILE A 131 8.86 -9.59 -9.47
N LYS A 132 10.09 -9.05 -9.38
CA LYS A 132 11.18 -9.73 -8.69
C LYS A 132 10.88 -9.82 -7.19
N LEU A 133 11.01 -11.02 -6.62
CA LEU A 133 10.85 -11.27 -5.19
C LEU A 133 12.19 -11.71 -4.59
N GLU A 134 12.59 -11.07 -3.49
CA GLU A 134 13.73 -11.43 -2.66
C GLU A 134 13.23 -11.89 -1.29
N GLU A 135 13.57 -13.13 -0.91
CA GLU A 135 13.15 -13.74 0.35
C GLU A 135 14.34 -13.92 1.30
N TYR A 136 14.22 -13.41 2.51
CA TYR A 136 15.21 -13.56 3.58
C TYR A 136 14.57 -14.21 4.79
N SER A 137 15.31 -15.02 5.56
CA SER A 137 14.73 -15.73 6.70
C SER A 137 15.53 -15.60 7.98
N PHE A 138 14.83 -15.63 9.12
CA PHE A 138 15.45 -15.67 10.45
C PHE A 138 16.30 -16.91 10.61
N ARG A 139 15.84 -18.05 10.08
CA ARG A 139 16.60 -19.31 10.17
C ARG A 139 17.96 -19.21 9.45
N LYS A 140 18.04 -18.53 8.29
CA LYS A 140 19.30 -18.32 7.58
C LYS A 140 20.19 -17.27 8.24
N GLU A 141 19.60 -16.20 8.77
CA GLU A 141 20.36 -15.07 9.32
C GLU A 141 20.82 -15.32 10.76
N PHE A 142 19.96 -15.86 11.62
CA PHE A 142 20.17 -16.02 13.06
C PHE A 142 20.36 -17.49 13.49
N GLY A 143 20.30 -18.43 12.54
CA GLY A 143 20.34 -19.87 12.81
C GLY A 143 19.06 -20.43 13.43
N MET A 144 18.04 -19.59 13.67
CA MET A 144 16.84 -19.94 14.43
C MET A 144 15.59 -19.24 13.89
N GLY A 145 14.43 -19.88 14.05
CA GLY A 145 13.13 -19.24 13.84
C GLY A 145 12.69 -18.39 15.03
N LEU A 146 11.68 -17.54 14.85
CA LEU A 146 11.12 -16.71 15.92
C LEU A 146 10.72 -17.53 17.17
N PRO A 147 10.02 -18.69 17.06
CA PRO A 147 9.67 -19.48 18.25
C PRO A 147 10.89 -19.94 19.07
N GLU A 148 11.98 -20.29 18.40
CA GLU A 148 13.23 -20.70 19.04
C GLU A 148 13.92 -19.52 19.74
N ILE A 149 13.94 -18.34 19.10
CA ILE A 149 14.48 -17.10 19.67
C ILE A 149 13.71 -16.72 20.94
N ILE A 150 12.37 -16.79 20.92
CA ILE A 150 11.55 -16.48 22.09
C ILE A 150 11.80 -17.46 23.22
N ARG A 151 11.89 -18.77 22.94
CA ARG A 151 12.22 -19.77 23.96
C ARG A 151 13.56 -19.52 24.65
N ARG A 152 14.55 -18.96 23.94
CA ARG A 152 15.88 -18.65 24.50
C ARG A 152 15.95 -17.32 25.23
N THR A 153 15.24 -16.30 24.73
CA THR A 153 15.37 -14.92 25.24
C THR A 153 14.31 -14.55 26.27
N GLY A 154 13.18 -15.27 26.31
CA GLY A 154 12.03 -14.91 27.15
C GLY A 154 11.33 -13.60 26.75
N GLY A 155 11.66 -13.03 25.59
CA GLY A 155 11.12 -11.76 25.12
C GLY A 155 9.67 -11.85 24.65
N ASN A 156 9.00 -10.70 24.54
CA ASN A 156 7.68 -10.63 23.92
C ASN A 156 7.77 -10.98 22.42
N PRO A 157 6.97 -11.94 21.90
CA PRO A 157 7.03 -12.37 20.50
C PRO A 157 6.91 -11.24 19.48
N CYS A 158 5.90 -10.38 19.62
CA CYS A 158 5.62 -9.30 18.68
C CYS A 158 6.71 -8.24 18.67
N THR A 159 7.20 -7.87 19.87
CA THR A 159 8.28 -6.88 20.02
C THR A 159 9.58 -7.40 19.40
N THR A 160 9.96 -8.63 19.73
CA THR A 160 11.18 -9.27 19.22
C THR A 160 11.09 -9.46 17.71
N CYS A 161 9.97 -9.97 17.20
CA CYS A 161 9.71 -10.10 15.78
C CYS A 161 9.83 -8.75 15.07
N GLY A 162 9.21 -7.69 15.60
CA GLY A 162 9.22 -6.36 15.00
C GLY A 162 10.63 -5.76 14.91
N VAL A 163 11.46 -5.93 15.93
CA VAL A 163 12.86 -5.48 15.92
C VAL A 163 13.68 -6.25 14.89
N LEU A 164 13.67 -7.58 14.96
CA LEU A 164 14.47 -8.43 14.08
C LEU A 164 14.03 -8.33 12.61
N ARG A 165 12.73 -8.26 12.35
CA ARG A 165 12.18 -8.07 10.99
C ARG A 165 12.63 -6.73 10.40
N ARG A 166 12.53 -5.64 11.16
CA ARG A 166 12.97 -4.31 10.69
C ARG A 166 14.47 -4.27 10.44
N TRP A 167 15.26 -4.90 11.31
CA TRP A 167 16.71 -5.00 11.15
C TRP A 167 17.08 -5.78 9.89
N LEU A 168 16.54 -7.00 9.72
CA LEU A 168 16.83 -7.86 8.59
C LEU A 168 16.35 -7.24 7.27
N LEU A 169 15.19 -6.58 7.28
CA LEU A 169 14.74 -5.79 6.15
C LEU A 169 15.76 -4.69 5.83
N ASN A 170 16.13 -3.85 6.79
CA ASN A 170 17.06 -2.73 6.55
C ASN A 170 18.44 -3.19 6.05
N LYS A 171 18.97 -4.30 6.59
CA LYS A 171 20.23 -4.91 6.13
C LYS A 171 20.21 -5.21 4.62
N ASN A 172 19.07 -5.68 4.11
CA ASN A 172 18.89 -6.05 2.71
C ASN A 172 18.37 -4.91 1.83
N LEU A 173 18.21 -3.70 2.38
CA LEU A 173 17.84 -2.51 1.62
C LEU A 173 19.05 -1.75 1.06
N SER A 174 20.28 -2.24 1.29
CA SER A 174 21.48 -1.63 0.72
C SER A 174 21.39 -1.58 -0.80
N GLY A 175 21.55 -0.38 -1.35
CA GLY A 175 21.44 -0.12 -2.80
C GLY A 175 20.02 0.11 -3.32
N TYR A 176 19.01 0.21 -2.47
CA TYR A 176 17.67 0.75 -2.80
C TYR A 176 17.55 2.20 -2.32
N ASP A 177 16.87 3.04 -3.11
CA ASP A 177 16.67 4.45 -2.79
C ASP A 177 15.52 4.67 -1.79
N LYS A 178 14.51 3.80 -1.86
CA LYS A 178 13.28 3.86 -1.06
C LYS A 178 12.80 2.47 -0.69
N VAL A 179 12.21 2.35 0.51
CA VAL A 179 11.39 1.19 0.88
C VAL A 179 9.94 1.60 1.09
N VAL A 180 9.04 0.97 0.34
CA VAL A 180 7.59 1.14 0.47
C VAL A 180 7.07 0.16 1.51
N THR A 181 6.16 0.63 2.37
CA THR A 181 5.36 -0.23 3.26
C THR A 181 3.88 0.00 3.04
N GLY A 182 3.06 -1.02 3.29
CA GLY A 182 1.62 -0.99 3.08
C GLY A 182 0.79 -0.30 4.16
N HIS A 183 1.36 0.62 4.95
CA HIS A 183 0.58 1.30 6.00
C HIS A 183 -0.43 2.28 5.40
N SER A 184 -1.70 2.11 5.80
CA SER A 184 -2.87 2.88 5.41
C SER A 184 -3.06 4.14 6.28
N MET A 185 -4.10 4.91 5.99
CA MET A 185 -4.53 6.03 6.84
C MET A 185 -4.95 5.55 8.24
N ASP A 186 -5.66 4.43 8.31
CA ASP A 186 -6.19 3.86 9.55
C ASP A 186 -5.04 3.40 10.47
N ASP A 187 -4.02 2.73 9.91
CA ASP A 187 -2.81 2.33 10.66
C ASP A 187 -2.10 3.54 11.31
N GLU A 188 -2.01 4.65 10.58
CA GLU A 188 -1.38 5.86 11.10
C GLU A 188 -2.25 6.56 12.14
N ALA A 189 -3.57 6.58 11.95
CA ALA A 189 -4.50 7.14 12.93
C ALA A 189 -4.46 6.35 14.25
N GLU A 190 -4.41 5.02 14.17
CA GLU A 190 -4.23 4.14 15.34
C GLU A 190 -2.90 4.44 16.03
N ALA A 191 -1.80 4.53 15.28
CA ALA A 191 -0.49 4.83 15.85
C ALA A 191 -0.46 6.21 16.55
N VAL A 192 -1.09 7.23 15.96
CA VAL A 192 -1.22 8.56 16.57
C VAL A 192 -1.98 8.48 17.90
N LEU A 193 -3.13 7.81 17.90
CA LEU A 193 -3.95 7.67 19.10
C LEU A 193 -3.21 6.91 20.20
N MET A 194 -2.58 5.79 19.85
CA MET A 194 -1.81 4.96 20.79
C MET A 194 -0.63 5.73 21.39
N ASN A 195 0.10 6.51 20.59
CA ASN A 195 1.21 7.32 21.08
C ASN A 195 0.73 8.46 21.99
N LEU A 196 -0.41 9.08 21.69
CA LEU A 196 -1.01 10.10 22.54
C LEU A 196 -1.41 9.54 23.91
N ILE A 197 -2.10 8.40 23.94
CA ILE A 197 -2.53 7.74 25.19
C ILE A 197 -1.32 7.35 26.06
N LYS A 198 -0.24 6.88 25.43
CA LYS A 198 0.98 6.48 26.13
C LYS A 198 1.93 7.63 26.44
N ALA A 199 1.60 8.86 26.04
CA ALA A 199 2.48 10.03 26.11
C ALA A 199 3.85 9.82 25.40
N ASN A 200 3.88 9.00 24.34
CA ASN A 200 5.09 8.69 23.58
C ASN A 200 5.38 9.75 22.51
N LEU A 201 5.77 10.95 22.94
CA LEU A 201 6.03 12.08 22.04
C LEU A 201 7.17 11.80 21.04
N GLU A 202 8.17 11.02 21.42
CA GLU A 202 9.27 10.64 20.54
C GLU A 202 8.81 9.74 19.39
N GLU A 203 7.92 8.79 19.64
CA GLU A 203 7.35 7.94 18.59
C GLU A 203 6.37 8.72 17.72
N GLN A 204 5.60 9.64 18.33
CA GLN A 204 4.71 10.53 17.61
C GLN A 204 5.46 11.36 16.56
N ALA A 205 6.65 11.87 16.90
CA ALA A 205 7.50 12.64 15.99
C ALA A 205 8.04 11.83 14.79
N LYS A 206 7.97 10.49 14.84
CA LYS A 206 8.44 9.58 13.77
C LYS A 206 7.33 9.17 12.79
N LEU A 207 6.07 9.47 13.10
CA LEU A 207 4.91 9.17 12.25
C LEU A 207 4.84 10.10 11.04
N GLY A 208 4.12 9.66 10.01
CA GLY A 208 4.01 10.41 8.75
C GLY A 208 4.24 9.57 7.50
N PRO A 209 4.03 10.20 6.32
CA PRO A 209 4.11 9.52 5.02
C PRO A 209 5.54 9.09 4.66
N VAL A 210 6.54 9.71 5.29
CA VAL A 210 7.92 9.23 5.36
C VAL A 210 8.19 8.94 6.84
N SER A 211 8.62 7.73 7.16
CA SER A 211 8.85 7.34 8.55
C SER A 211 10.19 7.85 9.07
N GLY A 212 10.21 8.22 10.35
CA GLY A 212 11.41 8.64 11.07
C GLY A 212 11.58 10.16 11.14
N ALA A 213 12.18 10.63 12.23
CA ALA A 213 12.39 12.05 12.48
C ALA A 213 13.66 12.62 11.80
N ARG A 214 14.63 11.76 11.47
CA ARG A 214 15.92 12.15 10.87
C ARG A 214 16.34 11.14 9.81
N ARG A 215 17.05 11.61 8.80
CA ARG A 215 17.73 10.75 7.82
C ARG A 215 19.05 10.28 8.39
N HIS A 216 19.42 9.06 8.07
CA HIS A 216 20.71 8.46 8.44
C HIS A 216 21.17 7.60 7.27
N GLU A 217 22.45 7.66 6.92
CA GLU A 217 22.99 7.00 5.71
C GLU A 217 22.82 5.48 5.75
N GLY A 218 22.92 4.87 6.93
CA GLY A 218 22.67 3.44 7.13
C GLY A 218 21.20 3.00 7.09
N PHE A 219 20.24 3.91 6.86
CA PHE A 219 18.82 3.59 6.82
C PHE A 219 18.17 4.07 5.53
N THR A 220 17.68 3.12 4.73
CA THR A 220 16.92 3.44 3.52
C THR A 220 15.60 4.12 3.91
N PRO A 221 15.27 5.29 3.33
CA PRO A 221 14.04 6.01 3.65
C PRO A 221 12.79 5.16 3.42
N ARG A 222 11.94 5.08 4.45
CA ARG A 222 10.69 4.31 4.44
C ARG A 222 9.52 5.22 4.12
N VAL A 223 8.78 4.89 3.07
CA VAL A 223 7.66 5.69 2.57
C VAL A 223 6.36 4.89 2.59
N LYS A 224 5.24 5.62 2.75
CA LYS A 224 3.88 5.06 2.86
C LYS A 224 3.00 5.67 1.78
N PRO A 225 3.00 5.15 0.55
CA PRO A 225 2.14 5.64 -0.53
C PRO A 225 0.64 5.47 -0.24
N LEU A 226 0.26 4.54 0.64
CA LEU A 226 -1.11 4.31 1.08
C LEU A 226 -1.56 5.23 2.24
N TYR A 227 -0.73 6.18 2.67
CA TYR A 227 -0.96 7.05 3.83
C TYR A 227 -2.27 7.84 3.84
N LEU A 228 -2.86 8.13 2.66
CA LEU A 228 -4.15 8.82 2.53
C LEU A 228 -5.28 7.91 2.01
N LEU A 229 -5.07 6.61 2.03
CA LEU A 229 -6.07 5.61 1.65
C LEU A 229 -6.61 4.93 2.89
N ARG A 230 -7.94 4.82 2.98
CA ARG A 230 -8.58 4.09 4.06
C ARG A 230 -8.49 2.59 3.82
N GLU A 231 -8.47 1.81 4.90
CA GLU A 231 -8.43 0.35 4.81
C GLU A 231 -9.59 -0.22 3.99
N GLU A 232 -10.80 0.32 4.14
CA GLU A 232 -11.97 -0.08 3.34
C GLU A 232 -11.73 0.09 1.82
N GLU A 233 -11.02 1.15 1.42
CA GLU A 233 -10.70 1.40 0.01
C GLU A 233 -9.67 0.41 -0.51
N ILE A 234 -8.70 0.02 0.33
CA ILE A 234 -7.68 -0.98 0.03
C ILE A 234 -8.32 -2.36 -0.09
N ILE A 235 -9.23 -2.72 0.83
CA ILE A 235 -9.98 -3.99 0.80
C ILE A 235 -10.79 -4.13 -0.48
N ARG A 236 -11.49 -3.07 -0.91
CA ARG A 236 -12.30 -3.11 -2.14
C ARG A 236 -11.46 -3.23 -3.42
N TYR A 237 -10.18 -2.91 -3.34
CA TYR A 237 -9.26 -2.98 -4.47
C TYR A 237 -8.52 -4.32 -4.55
N ALA A 238 -8.24 -4.92 -3.39
CA ALA A 238 -7.62 -6.25 -3.27
C ALA A 238 -8.56 -7.36 -3.72
#